data_AF-A0A6I2ZRW8-F1
#
_entry.id   AF-A0A6I2ZRW8-F1
#
_cell.length_a   1.000
_cell.length_b   1.000
_cell.length_c   1.000
_cell.angle_alpha   90.00
_cell.angle_beta   90.00
_cell.angle_gamma   90.00
#
_symmetry.space_group_name_H-M   'P 1'
#
loop_
_entity.id
_entity.type
_entity.pdbx_description
1 polymer ?
#
loop_
_entity_poly.entity_id
_entity_poly.type
_entity_poly.pdbx_seq_one_letter_code
_entity_poly.pdbx_strand_id
1 'polypeptide(L)'
;MNITRKNRLDAGGGSLSRIRRRAAWVLVPLAVFVAVGAVIYYQTTSADSTSDVVYRTPSAPRLTAGPSEQLFRIDPTRSSVTYDVAEQLVGFDASHAKGSTSGVAGDIALNSASPSASRLGTIVVNVEQLHSANRLRDARIRDDFLESHKFPLVTLSNASISGMPVKIENDTPYKVRIKGTLKVKGTEAPVEWAATARSTDGELQITASTTVKMSSFDVGPIRLLGLVSTSDDVKLSMELVATDAAKLTVPATLPAPTGPKESVTQVSYRRDVQPVLESSCASCHAKGESGAEHWQL
;
A
#
# COMPACT_ATOMS: atom_id res chain seq x y z
N MET A 1 73.60 60.25 18.62
CA MET A 1 73.31 58.80 18.57
C MET A 1 71.94 58.61 17.93
N ASN A 2 71.93 57.79 16.89
CA ASN A 2 70.91 57.45 15.91
C ASN A 2 69.51 57.05 16.43
N ILE A 3 68.44 57.53 15.76
CA ILE A 3 67.30 56.77 15.14
C ILE A 3 65.91 57.43 15.31
N THR A 4 65.35 57.67 14.12
CA THR A 4 64.02 58.13 13.68
C THR A 4 62.88 57.13 13.97
N ARG A 5 61.63 57.60 14.14
CA ARG A 5 60.45 57.16 13.35
C ARG A 5 59.16 57.96 13.61
N LYS A 6 58.52 58.36 12.50
CA LYS A 6 57.13 58.82 12.35
C LYS A 6 56.12 57.68 12.60
N ASN A 7 54.89 58.02 13.00
CA ASN A 7 53.62 57.43 12.53
C ASN A 7 52.47 58.35 13.01
N ARG A 8 51.80 59.09 12.12
CA ARG A 8 50.72 58.72 11.17
C ARG A 8 49.38 58.49 11.90
N LEU A 9 48.48 59.46 11.69
CA LEU A 9 47.04 59.40 11.93
C LEU A 9 46.41 58.44 10.93
N ASP A 10 45.61 57.48 11.39
CA ASP A 10 44.69 56.73 10.54
C ASP A 10 43.27 56.80 11.13
N ALA A 11 42.38 57.41 10.35
CA ALA A 11 40.94 57.34 10.50
C ALA A 11 40.45 55.98 9.95
N GLY A 12 39.76 55.19 10.76
CA GLY A 12 39.20 53.90 10.38
C GLY A 12 37.67 53.92 10.41
N GLY A 13 37.05 54.28 9.29
CA GLY A 13 35.64 53.99 9.03
C GLY A 13 35.42 52.49 8.84
N GLY A 14 34.34 51.96 9.42
CA GLY A 14 34.04 50.53 9.35
C GLY A 14 32.74 50.11 10.06
N SER A 15 31.67 50.87 9.88
CA SER A 15 30.31 50.44 10.26
C SER A 15 29.54 50.11 8.97
N LEU A 16 28.68 49.07 9.03
CA LEU A 16 27.61 48.68 8.09
C LEU A 16 27.79 47.40 7.24
N SER A 17 28.97 46.82 7.02
CA SER A 17 29.06 45.57 6.21
C SER A 17 28.76 44.28 6.97
N ARG A 18 28.82 44.27 8.30
CA ARG A 18 28.56 43.07 9.12
C ARG A 18 27.08 42.82 9.43
N ILE A 19 26.21 43.83 9.27
CA ILE A 19 24.79 43.72 9.62
C ILE A 19 24.00 43.01 8.51
N ARG A 20 24.34 43.25 7.23
CA ARG A 20 23.67 42.60 6.09
C ARG A 20 23.93 41.10 5.96
N ARG A 21 25.07 40.60 6.49
CA ARG A 21 25.37 39.16 6.47
C ARG A 21 24.68 38.38 7.60
N ARG A 22 24.23 39.02 8.68
CA ARG A 22 23.57 38.30 9.79
C ARG A 22 22.07 38.09 9.55
N ALA A 23 21.41 39.00 8.82
CA ALA A 23 19.99 38.87 8.48
C ALA A 23 19.71 37.70 7.50
N ALA A 24 20.62 37.43 6.57
CA ALA A 24 20.48 36.32 5.62
C ALA A 24 20.54 34.92 6.27
N TRP A 25 21.22 34.78 7.41
CA TRP A 25 21.39 33.49 8.11
C TRP A 25 20.24 33.13 9.06
N VAL A 26 19.34 34.09 9.36
CA VAL A 26 18.15 33.84 10.20
C VAL A 26 16.90 33.59 9.35
N LEU A 27 16.83 34.17 8.15
CA LEU A 27 15.66 34.04 7.27
C LEU A 27 15.60 32.70 6.53
N VAL A 28 16.74 32.09 6.19
CA VAL A 28 16.80 30.77 5.53
C VAL A 28 16.29 29.63 6.42
N PRO A 29 16.73 29.48 7.69
CA PRO A 29 16.20 28.41 8.55
C PRO A 29 14.72 28.62 8.89
N LEU A 30 14.25 29.86 9.09
CA LEU A 30 12.83 30.14 9.31
C LEU A 30 11.96 29.77 8.09
N ALA A 31 12.43 30.05 6.86
CA ALA A 31 11.74 29.64 5.64
C ALA A 31 11.71 28.10 5.48
N VAL A 32 12.75 27.40 5.91
CA VAL A 32 12.79 25.92 5.92
C VAL A 32 11.86 25.35 7.00
N PHE A 33 11.79 25.94 8.19
CA PHE A 33 10.85 25.52 9.25
C PHE A 33 9.39 25.77 8.88
N VAL A 34 9.10 26.91 8.26
CA VAL A 34 7.76 27.18 7.71
C VAL A 34 7.45 26.21 6.57
N ALA A 35 8.42 25.86 5.72
CA ALA A 35 8.22 24.87 4.67
C ALA A 35 8.01 23.45 5.23
N VAL A 36 8.78 23.01 6.22
CA VAL A 36 8.62 21.68 6.85
C VAL A 36 7.35 21.61 7.68
N GLY A 37 7.04 22.65 8.45
CA GLY A 37 5.78 22.78 9.18
C GLY A 37 4.59 22.83 8.23
N ALA A 38 4.70 23.53 7.09
CA ALA A 38 3.70 23.50 6.03
C ALA A 38 3.64 22.14 5.34
N VAL A 39 4.74 21.40 5.17
CA VAL A 39 4.74 20.04 4.61
C VAL A 39 4.09 19.06 5.57
N ILE A 40 4.39 19.11 6.87
CA ILE A 40 3.76 18.26 7.89
C ILE A 40 2.28 18.63 8.06
N TYR A 41 1.95 19.92 8.15
CA TYR A 41 0.58 20.40 8.20
C TYR A 41 -0.19 20.02 6.94
N TYR A 42 0.39 20.23 5.74
CA TYR A 42 -0.21 19.82 4.48
C TYR A 42 -0.34 18.30 4.41
N GLN A 43 0.62 17.51 4.92
CA GLN A 43 0.50 16.05 4.98
C GLN A 43 -0.59 15.59 5.94
N THR A 44 -0.78 16.25 7.09
CA THR A 44 -1.81 15.88 8.08
C THR A 44 -3.21 16.38 7.71
N THR A 45 -3.34 17.59 7.13
CA THR A 45 -4.63 18.12 6.68
C THR A 45 -5.04 17.66 5.29
N SER A 46 -4.08 17.32 4.40
CA SER A 46 -4.44 16.74 3.10
C SER A 46 -4.84 15.28 3.20
N ALA A 47 -4.32 14.55 4.20
CA ALA A 47 -4.77 13.18 4.50
C ALA A 47 -6.27 13.10 4.82
N ASP A 48 -6.85 14.17 5.39
CA ASP A 48 -8.30 14.24 5.63
C ASP A 48 -9.08 14.45 4.32
N SER A 49 -8.52 15.20 3.37
CA SER A 49 -9.16 15.48 2.06
C SER A 49 -8.97 14.40 0.99
N THR A 50 -8.01 13.47 1.15
CA THR A 50 -7.79 12.30 0.27
C THR A 50 -8.40 11.01 0.83
N SER A 51 -9.09 11.10 1.98
CA SER A 51 -9.64 9.96 2.71
C SER A 51 -10.99 9.43 2.20
N ASP A 52 -11.65 10.15 1.28
CA ASP A 52 -12.93 9.74 0.70
C ASP A 52 -12.74 8.62 -0.34
N VAL A 53 -12.47 7.41 0.16
CA VAL A 53 -12.44 6.19 -0.64
C VAL A 53 -13.87 5.81 -1.00
N VAL A 54 -14.19 5.80 -2.29
CA VAL A 54 -15.49 5.32 -2.77
C VAL A 54 -15.42 3.82 -3.06
N TYR A 55 -16.11 3.04 -2.24
CA TYR A 55 -16.13 1.58 -2.38
C TYR A 55 -17.00 1.13 -3.55
N ARG A 56 -16.37 0.77 -4.67
CA ARG A 56 -17.04 0.36 -5.92
C ARG A 56 -16.55 -0.97 -6.43
N THR A 57 -17.43 -1.76 -7.02
CA THR A 57 -16.99 -2.94 -7.75
C THR A 57 -16.27 -2.52 -9.03
N PRO A 58 -15.02 -2.97 -9.27
CA PRO A 58 -14.32 -2.65 -10.51
C PRO A 58 -14.98 -3.32 -11.72
N SER A 59 -14.78 -2.75 -12.91
CA SER A 59 -15.21 -3.36 -14.16
C SER A 59 -14.12 -4.28 -14.71
N ALA A 60 -14.43 -5.57 -14.85
CA ALA A 60 -13.57 -6.54 -15.52
C ALA A 60 -14.08 -6.86 -16.94
N PRO A 61 -13.19 -7.14 -17.90
CA PRO A 61 -13.57 -7.68 -19.20
C PRO A 61 -14.46 -8.92 -19.06
N ARG A 62 -15.59 -8.94 -19.77
CA ARG A 62 -16.53 -10.06 -19.74
C ARG A 62 -16.00 -11.22 -20.55
N LEU A 63 -16.05 -12.42 -19.98
CA LEU A 63 -15.85 -13.65 -20.76
C LEU A 63 -17.15 -14.02 -21.47
N THR A 64 -17.02 -14.56 -22.67
CA THR A 64 -18.11 -15.25 -23.37
C THR A 64 -17.89 -16.75 -23.21
N ALA A 65 -18.92 -17.48 -22.79
CA ALA A 65 -18.88 -18.93 -22.71
C ALA A 65 -18.91 -19.57 -24.10
N GLY A 66 -18.08 -20.59 -24.29
CA GLY A 66 -18.17 -21.49 -25.44
C GLY A 66 -19.31 -22.51 -25.29
N PRO A 67 -19.58 -23.33 -26.31
CA PRO A 67 -20.73 -24.24 -26.37
C PRO A 67 -20.86 -25.27 -25.24
N SER A 68 -19.77 -25.54 -24.49
CA SER A 68 -19.74 -26.50 -23.39
C SER A 68 -19.21 -25.89 -22.08
N GLU A 69 -19.16 -24.56 -22.02
CA GLU A 69 -18.74 -23.84 -20.83
C GLU A 69 -19.94 -23.24 -20.11
N GLN A 70 -19.92 -23.30 -18.78
CA GLN A 70 -20.78 -22.48 -17.94
C GLN A 70 -20.01 -21.24 -17.50
N LEU A 71 -20.64 -20.07 -17.64
CA LEU A 71 -20.03 -18.81 -17.22
C LEU A 71 -20.35 -18.52 -15.75
N PHE A 72 -19.31 -18.38 -14.95
CA PHE A 72 -19.38 -17.93 -13.56
C PHE A 72 -18.82 -16.51 -13.44
N ARG A 73 -19.39 -15.73 -12.54
CA ARG A 73 -18.97 -14.37 -12.23
C ARG A 73 -18.68 -14.24 -10.76
N ILE A 74 -17.54 -13.61 -10.45
CA ILE A 74 -17.15 -13.32 -9.07
C ILE A 74 -18.18 -12.40 -8.44
N ASP A 75 -18.70 -12.83 -7.30
CA ASP A 75 -19.56 -12.05 -6.43
C ASP A 75 -18.67 -11.24 -5.46
N PRO A 76 -18.53 -9.92 -5.64
CA PRO A 76 -17.65 -9.11 -4.81
C PRO A 76 -18.13 -9.02 -3.36
N THR A 77 -19.42 -9.25 -3.09
CA THR A 77 -19.97 -9.17 -1.72
C THR A 77 -19.59 -10.36 -0.85
N ARG A 78 -19.15 -11.45 -1.49
CA ARG A 78 -18.70 -12.70 -0.85
C ARG A 78 -17.27 -13.06 -1.20
N SER A 79 -16.51 -12.08 -1.72
CA SER A 79 -15.13 -12.28 -2.14
C SER A 79 -14.20 -11.26 -1.49
N SER A 80 -12.95 -11.64 -1.28
CA SER A 80 -11.91 -10.78 -0.74
C SER A 80 -10.54 -11.07 -1.35
N VAL A 81 -9.72 -10.04 -1.44
CA VAL A 81 -8.30 -10.12 -1.80
C VAL A 81 -7.50 -9.49 -0.68
N THR A 82 -6.43 -10.15 -0.24
CA THR A 82 -5.63 -9.77 0.93
C THR A 82 -4.15 -9.75 0.59
N TYR A 83 -3.44 -8.74 1.11
CA TYR A 83 -1.98 -8.76 1.21
C TYR A 83 -1.54 -9.07 2.65
N ASP A 84 -0.38 -9.69 2.79
CA ASP A 84 0.27 -9.97 4.06
C ASP A 84 1.79 -9.83 3.87
N VAL A 85 2.38 -8.84 4.55
CA VAL A 85 3.82 -8.53 4.46
C VAL A 85 4.43 -8.47 5.85
N ALA A 86 5.59 -9.11 6.01
CA ALA A 86 6.35 -9.01 7.24
C ALA A 86 6.89 -7.57 7.41
N GLU A 87 6.73 -7.01 8.60
CA GLU A 87 7.19 -5.67 8.96
C GLU A 87 7.96 -5.67 10.29
N GLN A 88 8.88 -4.72 10.42
CA GLN A 88 9.64 -4.46 11.62
C GLN A 88 9.52 -2.98 11.95
N LEU A 89 9.03 -2.69 13.15
CA LEU A 89 8.94 -1.34 13.70
C LEU A 89 9.99 -1.19 14.80
N VAL A 90 10.66 -0.04 14.86
CA VAL A 90 11.65 0.23 15.92
C VAL A 90 10.96 0.16 17.29
N GLY A 91 11.54 -0.62 18.21
CA GLY A 91 11.02 -0.82 19.56
C GLY A 91 9.92 -1.87 19.70
N PHE A 92 9.55 -2.58 18.62
CA PHE A 92 8.55 -3.66 18.63
C PHE A 92 9.12 -4.95 18.07
N ASP A 93 8.49 -6.09 18.36
CA ASP A 93 8.81 -7.35 17.70
C ASP A 93 8.38 -7.34 16.22
N ALA A 94 9.03 -8.18 15.41
CA ALA A 94 8.62 -8.40 14.04
C ALA A 94 7.15 -8.84 13.98
N SER A 95 6.40 -8.27 13.05
CA SER A 95 4.97 -8.51 12.89
C SER A 95 4.58 -8.52 11.42
N HIS A 96 3.28 -8.51 11.14
CA HIS A 96 2.74 -8.57 9.78
C HIS A 96 1.72 -7.45 9.55
N ALA A 97 1.94 -6.66 8.51
CA ALA A 97 0.94 -5.76 7.97
C ALA A 97 0.01 -6.52 7.03
N LYS A 98 -1.28 -6.50 7.34
CA LYS A 98 -2.32 -7.13 6.54
C LYS A 98 -3.41 -6.13 6.19
N GLY A 99 -3.85 -6.17 4.95
CA GLY A 99 -4.99 -5.40 4.49
C GLY A 99 -5.73 -6.12 3.37
N SER A 100 -7.00 -5.78 3.19
CA SER A 100 -7.88 -6.47 2.25
C SER A 100 -8.78 -5.52 1.49
N THR A 101 -9.40 -6.04 0.43
CA THR A 101 -10.41 -5.35 -0.37
C THR A 101 -11.42 -6.37 -0.91
N SER A 102 -12.69 -5.98 -0.97
CA SER A 102 -13.74 -6.72 -1.68
C SER A 102 -13.99 -6.18 -3.09
N GLY A 103 -13.27 -5.12 -3.49
CA GLY A 103 -13.32 -4.56 -4.83
C GLY A 103 -12.64 -5.48 -5.84
N VAL A 104 -13.23 -6.65 -6.11
CA VAL A 104 -12.72 -7.65 -7.06
C VAL A 104 -13.79 -7.99 -8.09
N ALA A 105 -13.39 -8.16 -9.34
CA ALA A 105 -14.27 -8.58 -10.42
C ALA A 105 -13.54 -9.50 -11.39
N GLY A 106 -14.31 -10.37 -12.03
CA GLY A 106 -13.81 -11.29 -13.04
C GLY A 106 -14.83 -12.38 -13.35
N ASP A 107 -14.61 -13.05 -14.47
CA ASP A 107 -15.43 -14.17 -14.92
C ASP A 107 -14.57 -15.45 -15.03
N ILE A 108 -15.19 -16.61 -14.86
CA ILE A 108 -14.60 -17.94 -15.02
C ILE A 108 -15.50 -18.71 -15.99
N ALA A 109 -14.94 -19.26 -17.06
CA ALA A 109 -15.67 -20.16 -17.97
C ALA A 109 -15.28 -21.60 -17.62
N LEU A 110 -16.18 -22.33 -16.98
CA LEU A 110 -15.93 -23.69 -16.52
C LEU A 110 -16.44 -24.70 -17.55
N ASN A 111 -15.58 -25.59 -18.03
CA ASN A 111 -15.98 -26.68 -18.92
C ASN A 111 -16.07 -27.99 -18.14
N SER A 112 -17.26 -28.34 -17.66
CA SER A 112 -17.45 -29.57 -16.86
C SER A 112 -17.25 -30.87 -17.66
N ALA A 113 -17.39 -30.82 -18.99
CA ALA A 113 -17.16 -31.95 -19.87
C ALA A 113 -15.67 -32.19 -20.17
N SER A 114 -14.87 -31.12 -20.15
CA SER A 114 -13.42 -31.14 -20.32
C SER A 114 -12.77 -30.11 -19.38
N PRO A 115 -12.58 -30.44 -18.09
CA PRO A 115 -12.15 -29.46 -17.09
C PRO A 115 -10.84 -28.75 -17.44
N SER A 116 -9.91 -29.41 -18.11
CA SER A 116 -8.65 -28.81 -18.60
C SER A 116 -8.85 -27.71 -19.64
N ALA A 117 -10.00 -27.65 -20.31
CA ALA A 117 -10.35 -26.58 -21.26
C ALA A 117 -11.03 -25.36 -20.58
N SER A 118 -11.17 -25.37 -19.25
CA SER A 118 -11.72 -24.22 -18.52
C SER A 118 -10.82 -22.99 -18.61
N ARG A 119 -11.40 -21.80 -18.57
CA ARG A 119 -10.69 -20.53 -18.75
C ARG A 119 -10.96 -19.56 -17.61
N LEU A 120 -9.92 -18.83 -17.22
CA LEU A 120 -10.02 -17.72 -16.28
C LEU A 120 -9.97 -16.41 -17.07
N GLY A 121 -10.94 -15.52 -16.81
CA GLY A 121 -10.96 -14.19 -17.37
C GLY A 121 -9.91 -13.29 -16.74
N THR A 122 -9.86 -12.03 -17.17
CA THR A 122 -9.06 -11.04 -16.43
C THR A 122 -9.71 -10.82 -15.06
N ILE A 123 -8.91 -10.98 -13.99
CA ILE A 123 -9.31 -10.58 -12.64
C ILE A 123 -8.84 -9.16 -12.42
N VAL A 124 -9.75 -8.28 -11.99
CA VAL A 124 -9.49 -6.88 -11.71
C VAL A 124 -9.75 -6.63 -10.23
N VAL A 125 -8.78 -6.05 -9.54
CA VAL A 125 -8.85 -5.70 -8.13
C VAL A 125 -8.67 -4.19 -7.97
N ASN A 126 -9.60 -3.53 -7.31
CA ASN A 126 -9.46 -2.13 -6.91
C ASN A 126 -8.67 -2.06 -5.60
N VAL A 127 -7.43 -1.57 -5.69
CA VAL A 127 -6.48 -1.45 -4.59
C VAL A 127 -6.55 -0.10 -3.88
N GLU A 128 -7.25 0.89 -4.44
CA GLU A 128 -7.58 2.15 -3.74
C GLU A 128 -8.45 1.87 -2.50
N GLN A 129 -9.26 0.81 -2.56
CA GLN A 129 -10.16 0.35 -1.49
C GLN A 129 -9.49 -0.58 -0.46
N LEU A 130 -8.18 -0.83 -0.57
CA LEU A 130 -7.46 -1.57 0.45
C LEU A 130 -7.61 -0.89 1.80
N HIS A 131 -7.91 -1.70 2.80
CA HIS A 131 -8.03 -1.26 4.18
C HIS A 131 -7.34 -2.25 5.12
N SER A 132 -6.84 -1.74 6.25
CA SER A 132 -6.21 -2.50 7.31
C SER A 132 -6.73 -2.06 8.67
N ALA A 133 -6.14 -2.59 9.75
CA ALA A 133 -6.42 -2.10 11.09
C ALA A 133 -5.83 -0.71 11.39
N ASN A 134 -5.13 -0.07 10.44
CA ASN A 134 -4.48 1.22 10.63
C ASN A 134 -4.78 2.18 9.46
N ARG A 135 -5.62 3.19 9.70
CA ARG A 135 -6.03 4.17 8.68
C ARG A 135 -4.86 4.96 8.09
N LEU A 136 -3.84 5.30 8.89
CA LEU A 136 -2.65 6.02 8.40
C LEU A 136 -1.84 5.14 7.44
N ARG A 137 -1.73 3.84 7.73
CA ARG A 137 -1.11 2.88 6.81
C ARG A 137 -1.89 2.83 5.50
N ASP A 138 -3.20 2.74 5.56
CA ASP A 138 -4.05 2.66 4.36
C ASP A 138 -3.89 3.90 3.48
N ALA A 139 -3.88 5.09 4.08
CA ALA A 139 -3.61 6.34 3.38
C ALA A 139 -2.21 6.36 2.74
N ARG A 140 -1.16 6.00 3.49
CA ARG A 140 0.22 5.98 2.99
C ARG A 140 0.43 4.96 1.87
N ILE A 141 -0.14 3.76 1.98
CA ILE A 141 -0.11 2.73 0.92
C ILE A 141 -0.73 3.28 -0.36
N ARG A 142 -1.88 3.96 -0.24
CA ARG A 142 -2.60 4.56 -1.36
C ARG A 142 -1.81 5.69 -2.01
N ASP A 143 -1.24 6.58 -1.22
CA ASP A 143 -0.63 7.82 -1.73
C ASP A 143 0.81 7.62 -2.20
N ASP A 144 1.65 6.95 -1.40
CA ASP A 144 3.10 6.99 -1.59
C ASP A 144 3.67 5.74 -2.26
N PHE A 145 2.95 4.61 -2.22
CA PHE A 145 3.49 3.32 -2.66
C PHE A 145 2.75 2.77 -3.87
N LEU A 146 1.47 2.48 -3.72
CA LEU A 146 0.65 1.99 -4.84
C LEU A 146 0.18 3.13 -5.76
N GLU A 147 0.23 4.38 -5.30
CA GLU A 147 -0.29 5.56 -6.03
C GLU A 147 -1.73 5.32 -6.53
N SER A 148 -2.59 4.69 -5.71
CA SER A 148 -3.85 4.09 -6.18
C SER A 148 -4.93 5.10 -6.56
N HIS A 149 -4.80 6.37 -6.19
CA HIS A 149 -5.63 7.42 -6.79
C HIS A 149 -5.37 7.57 -8.30
N LYS A 150 -4.14 7.32 -8.74
CA LYS A 150 -3.73 7.36 -10.15
C LYS A 150 -3.81 5.98 -10.81
N PHE A 151 -3.49 4.92 -10.08
CA PHE A 151 -3.52 3.54 -10.53
C PHE A 151 -4.43 2.68 -9.64
N PRO A 152 -5.76 2.88 -9.68
CA PRO A 152 -6.68 2.24 -8.75
C PRO A 152 -6.80 0.73 -8.95
N LEU A 153 -6.40 0.20 -10.11
CA LEU A 153 -6.65 -1.17 -10.50
C LEU A 153 -5.35 -1.98 -10.64
N VAL A 154 -5.37 -3.18 -10.06
CA VAL A 154 -4.42 -4.26 -10.31
C VAL A 154 -5.14 -5.32 -11.14
N THR A 155 -4.45 -5.90 -12.13
CA THR A 155 -5.06 -6.92 -13.01
C THR A 155 -4.22 -8.19 -13.08
N LEU A 156 -4.87 -9.35 -13.01
CA LEU A 156 -4.32 -10.63 -13.43
C LEU A 156 -4.93 -10.99 -14.79
N SER A 157 -4.11 -11.03 -15.83
CA SER A 157 -4.51 -11.33 -17.21
C SER A 157 -3.73 -12.52 -17.79
N ASN A 158 -4.07 -12.94 -19.00
CA ASN A 158 -3.42 -14.04 -19.73
C ASN A 158 -3.30 -15.32 -18.89
N ALA A 159 -4.34 -15.60 -18.11
CA ALA A 159 -4.33 -16.69 -17.16
C ALA A 159 -4.47 -18.05 -17.86
N SER A 160 -3.63 -18.99 -17.46
CA SER A 160 -3.69 -20.40 -17.85
C SER A 160 -3.80 -21.27 -16.60
N ILE A 161 -4.63 -22.30 -16.66
CA ILE A 161 -4.92 -23.20 -15.54
C ILE A 161 -4.30 -24.56 -15.84
N SER A 162 -3.60 -25.12 -14.86
CA SER A 162 -3.04 -26.48 -14.93
C SER A 162 -3.35 -27.26 -13.65
N GLY A 163 -3.33 -28.59 -13.75
CA GLY A 163 -3.71 -29.47 -12.63
C GLY A 163 -5.22 -29.67 -12.47
N MET A 164 -6.04 -29.30 -13.47
CA MET A 164 -7.48 -29.60 -13.46
C MET A 164 -7.73 -31.11 -13.38
N PRO A 165 -8.72 -31.57 -12.60
CA PRO A 165 -9.06 -32.99 -12.52
C PRO A 165 -9.70 -33.46 -13.84
N VAL A 166 -9.75 -34.78 -14.06
CA VAL A 166 -10.43 -35.35 -15.24
C VAL A 166 -11.93 -35.08 -15.20
N LYS A 167 -12.52 -35.05 -14.00
CA LYS A 167 -13.92 -34.74 -13.74
C LYS A 167 -14.03 -33.84 -12.51
N ILE A 168 -14.94 -32.88 -12.55
CA ILE A 168 -15.28 -32.06 -11.38
C ILE A 168 -16.44 -32.73 -10.66
N GLU A 169 -16.22 -33.09 -9.40
CA GLU A 169 -17.26 -33.60 -8.52
C GLU A 169 -17.73 -32.49 -7.59
N ASN A 170 -19.04 -32.41 -7.36
CA ASN A 170 -19.59 -31.45 -6.41
C ASN A 170 -19.08 -31.77 -5.00
N ASP A 171 -18.83 -30.70 -4.25
CA ASP A 171 -18.33 -30.69 -2.87
C ASP A 171 -16.94 -31.30 -2.66
N THR A 172 -16.27 -31.74 -3.73
CA THR A 172 -14.89 -32.24 -3.68
C THR A 172 -13.91 -31.12 -4.06
N PRO A 173 -13.02 -30.69 -3.16
CA PRO A 173 -12.01 -29.69 -3.48
C PRO A 173 -10.92 -30.26 -4.39
N TYR A 174 -10.46 -29.48 -5.36
CA TYR A 174 -9.36 -29.81 -6.27
C TYR A 174 -8.32 -28.69 -6.34
N LYS A 175 -7.04 -29.07 -6.45
CA LYS A 175 -5.90 -28.14 -6.47
C LYS A 175 -5.44 -27.88 -7.90
N VAL A 176 -5.20 -26.61 -8.22
CA VAL A 176 -4.73 -26.17 -9.53
C VAL A 176 -3.61 -25.15 -9.39
N ARG A 177 -2.87 -24.93 -10.48
CA ARG A 177 -1.93 -23.82 -10.63
C ARG A 177 -2.43 -22.87 -11.69
N ILE A 178 -2.42 -21.58 -11.37
CA ILE A 178 -2.85 -20.52 -12.28
C ILE A 178 -1.63 -19.65 -12.59
N LYS A 179 -1.15 -19.70 -13.83
CA LYS A 179 -0.08 -18.81 -14.32
C LYS A 179 -0.70 -17.67 -15.09
N GLY A 180 -0.25 -16.44 -14.88
CA GLY A 180 -0.73 -15.28 -15.61
C GLY A 180 0.21 -14.09 -15.48
N THR A 181 -0.22 -12.94 -16.01
CA THR A 181 0.50 -11.67 -15.91
C THR A 181 -0.18 -10.80 -14.87
N LEU A 182 0.55 -10.44 -13.81
CA LEU A 182 0.12 -9.45 -12.83
C LEU A 182 0.58 -8.07 -13.26
N LYS A 183 -0.36 -7.13 -13.33
CA LYS A 183 -0.08 -5.71 -13.56
C LYS A 183 -0.36 -4.92 -12.28
N VAL A 184 0.63 -4.21 -11.79
CA VAL A 184 0.52 -3.28 -10.66
C VAL A 184 1.12 -1.95 -11.10
N LYS A 185 0.38 -0.85 -10.90
CA LYS A 185 0.72 0.46 -11.49
C LYS A 185 0.88 0.32 -13.02
N GLY A 186 2.04 0.68 -13.54
CA GLY A 186 2.42 0.51 -14.95
C GLY A 186 3.22 -0.76 -15.24
N THR A 187 3.55 -1.57 -14.24
CA THR A 187 4.53 -2.66 -14.36
C THR A 187 3.83 -4.01 -14.45
N GLU A 188 4.30 -4.86 -15.36
CA GLU A 188 3.78 -6.22 -15.60
C GLU A 188 4.84 -7.28 -15.31
N ALA A 189 4.46 -8.33 -14.59
CA ALA A 189 5.34 -9.46 -14.30
C ALA A 189 4.57 -10.79 -14.29
N PRO A 190 5.20 -11.91 -14.68
CA PRO A 190 4.57 -13.23 -14.56
C PRO A 190 4.38 -13.61 -13.09
N VAL A 191 3.25 -14.23 -12.78
CA VAL A 191 2.93 -14.75 -11.45
C VAL A 191 2.32 -16.15 -11.56
N GLU A 192 2.58 -16.99 -10.56
CA GLU A 192 1.95 -18.29 -10.41
C GLU A 192 1.21 -18.38 -9.07
N TRP A 193 -0.06 -18.76 -9.12
CA TRP A 193 -0.91 -18.94 -7.96
C TRP A 193 -1.13 -20.42 -7.67
N ALA A 194 -1.03 -20.79 -6.40
CA ALA A 194 -1.57 -22.04 -5.88
C ALA A 194 -3.05 -21.82 -5.56
N ALA A 195 -3.96 -22.57 -6.19
CA ALA A 195 -5.39 -22.43 -5.93
C ALA A 195 -6.04 -23.77 -5.56
N THR A 196 -7.04 -23.71 -4.68
CA THR A 196 -7.97 -24.79 -4.39
C THR A 196 -9.36 -24.31 -4.77
N ALA A 197 -10.06 -25.08 -5.61
CA ALA A 197 -11.41 -24.77 -6.05
C ALA A 197 -12.36 -25.89 -5.63
N ARG A 198 -13.63 -25.54 -5.39
CA ARG A 198 -14.71 -26.48 -5.08
C ARG A 198 -16.00 -25.97 -5.71
N SER A 199 -16.70 -26.87 -6.41
CA SER A 199 -18.07 -26.62 -6.88
C SER A 199 -19.04 -27.05 -5.79
N THR A 200 -19.94 -26.17 -5.34
CA THR A 200 -20.90 -26.46 -4.25
C THR A 200 -22.17 -25.66 -4.52
N ASP A 201 -23.34 -26.31 -4.48
CA ASP A 201 -24.64 -25.66 -4.69
C ASP A 201 -24.74 -24.78 -5.96
N GLY A 202 -24.01 -25.12 -7.03
CA GLY A 202 -23.98 -24.33 -8.26
C GLY A 202 -23.12 -23.06 -8.19
N GLU A 203 -22.25 -22.95 -7.19
CA GLU A 203 -21.25 -21.90 -7.03
C GLU A 203 -19.83 -22.47 -7.07
N LEU A 204 -18.86 -21.63 -7.45
CA LEU A 204 -17.44 -21.92 -7.35
C LEU A 204 -16.84 -21.18 -6.17
N GLN A 205 -16.32 -21.93 -5.21
CA GLN A 205 -15.53 -21.40 -4.10
C GLN A 205 -14.05 -21.64 -4.39
N ILE A 206 -13.25 -20.57 -4.36
CA ILE A 206 -11.84 -20.61 -4.75
C ILE A 206 -11.02 -19.92 -3.67
N THR A 207 -10.00 -20.61 -3.15
CA THR A 207 -8.94 -20.00 -2.37
C THR A 207 -7.65 -20.06 -3.17
N ALA A 208 -6.94 -18.94 -3.28
CA ALA A 208 -5.69 -18.87 -4.02
C ALA A 208 -4.64 -18.06 -3.25
N SER A 209 -3.37 -18.44 -3.38
CA SER A 209 -2.27 -17.65 -2.81
C SER A 209 -1.01 -17.71 -3.67
N THR A 210 -0.20 -16.65 -3.54
CA THR A 210 1.12 -16.53 -4.15
C THR A 210 2.00 -15.63 -3.29
N THR A 211 3.31 -15.64 -3.56
CA THR A 211 4.27 -14.69 -2.99
C THR A 211 5.00 -14.02 -4.13
N VAL A 212 5.01 -12.68 -4.12
CA VAL A 212 5.71 -11.86 -5.12
C VAL A 212 6.63 -10.87 -4.44
N LYS A 213 7.55 -10.28 -5.20
CA LYS A 213 8.41 -9.19 -4.73
C LYS A 213 7.76 -7.85 -5.01
N MET A 214 7.63 -7.00 -3.99
CA MET A 214 7.12 -5.64 -4.16
C MET A 214 8.03 -4.79 -5.04
N SER A 215 9.34 -5.04 -5.00
CA SER A 215 10.35 -4.42 -5.86
C SER A 215 10.14 -4.70 -7.34
N SER A 216 9.50 -5.82 -7.70
CA SER A 216 9.14 -6.12 -9.10
C SER A 216 8.09 -5.17 -9.67
N PHE A 217 7.42 -4.40 -8.82
CA PHE A 217 6.33 -3.50 -9.18
C PHE A 217 6.56 -2.05 -8.75
N ASP A 218 7.76 -1.71 -8.27
CA ASP A 218 8.08 -0.36 -7.75
C ASP A 218 7.13 0.08 -6.61
N VAL A 219 6.85 -0.85 -5.68
CA VAL A 219 5.98 -0.62 -4.51
C VAL A 219 6.77 -0.67 -3.20
N GLY A 220 7.86 -1.44 -3.15
CA GLY A 220 8.65 -1.68 -1.94
C GLY A 220 9.98 -2.37 -2.25
N PRO A 221 10.71 -2.87 -1.24
CA PRO A 221 10.36 -2.88 0.18
C PRO A 221 10.24 -1.46 0.74
N ILE A 222 9.33 -1.28 1.69
CA ILE A 222 9.02 0.03 2.27
C ILE A 222 10.00 0.29 3.41
N ARG A 223 10.59 1.49 3.43
CA ARG A 223 11.41 2.00 4.53
C ARG A 223 10.99 3.43 4.86
N LEU A 224 10.62 3.68 6.11
CA LEU A 224 10.19 5.00 6.55
C LEU A 224 11.08 5.49 7.69
N LEU A 225 11.94 6.47 7.38
CA LEU A 225 12.77 7.21 8.34
C LEU A 225 13.56 6.33 9.33
N GLY A 226 13.90 5.10 8.97
CA GLY A 226 14.53 4.12 9.85
C GLY A 226 13.62 3.53 10.95
N LEU A 227 12.36 3.97 11.03
CA LEU A 227 11.38 3.55 12.04
C LEU A 227 10.57 2.32 11.63
N VAL A 228 10.31 2.17 10.33
CA VAL A 228 9.53 1.06 9.78
C VAL A 228 10.29 0.46 8.60
N SER A 229 10.34 -0.86 8.53
CA SER A 229 10.79 -1.59 7.35
C SER A 229 9.89 -2.78 7.05
N THR A 230 9.71 -3.11 5.78
CA THR A 230 9.02 -4.34 5.35
C THR A 230 9.99 -5.31 4.69
N SER A 231 9.61 -6.58 4.66
CA SER A 231 10.14 -7.53 3.68
C SER A 231 9.88 -7.02 2.25
N ASP A 232 10.66 -7.50 1.28
CA ASP A 232 10.34 -7.32 -0.14
C ASP A 232 9.31 -8.37 -0.62
N ASP A 233 9.30 -9.55 0.01
CA ASP A 233 8.32 -10.58 -0.29
C ASP A 233 6.98 -10.23 0.37
N VAL A 234 5.93 -10.18 -0.44
CA VAL A 234 4.53 -10.01 0.00
C VAL A 234 3.72 -11.24 -0.41
N LYS A 235 2.97 -11.79 0.54
CA LYS A 235 2.00 -12.83 0.26
C LYS A 235 0.69 -12.19 -0.19
N LEU A 236 0.18 -12.63 -1.32
CA LEU A 236 -1.14 -12.26 -1.82
C LEU A 236 -2.07 -13.46 -1.68
N SER A 237 -3.32 -13.22 -1.26
CA SER A 237 -4.34 -14.27 -1.12
C SER A 237 -5.67 -13.80 -1.68
N MET A 238 -6.42 -14.71 -2.29
CA MET A 238 -7.77 -14.48 -2.80
C MET A 238 -8.69 -15.53 -2.21
N GLU A 239 -9.84 -15.09 -1.71
CA GLU A 239 -10.97 -15.92 -1.36
C GLU A 239 -12.15 -15.45 -2.21
N LEU A 240 -12.53 -16.27 -3.19
CA LEU A 240 -13.49 -15.88 -4.22
C LEU A 240 -14.69 -16.82 -4.17
N VAL A 241 -15.87 -16.22 -4.26
CA VAL A 241 -17.11 -16.93 -4.58
C VAL A 241 -17.58 -16.44 -5.94
N ALA A 242 -17.77 -17.36 -6.88
CA ALA A 242 -18.31 -17.05 -8.19
C ALA A 242 -19.60 -17.84 -8.42
N THR A 243 -20.60 -17.19 -9.01
CA THR A 243 -21.92 -17.77 -9.26
C THR A 243 -22.29 -17.68 -10.73
N ASP A 244 -23.36 -18.36 -11.14
CA ASP A 244 -23.89 -18.26 -12.49
C ASP A 244 -24.03 -16.80 -12.94
N ALA A 245 -23.25 -16.42 -13.97
CA ALA A 245 -23.13 -15.05 -14.42
C ALA A 245 -24.45 -14.48 -14.95
N ALA A 246 -25.39 -15.33 -15.37
CA ALA A 246 -26.72 -14.90 -15.81
C ALA A 246 -27.67 -14.59 -14.64
N LYS A 247 -27.37 -15.09 -13.43
CA LYS A 247 -28.21 -14.91 -12.24
C LYS A 247 -27.67 -13.86 -11.27
N LEU A 248 -26.37 -13.57 -11.34
CA LEU A 248 -25.74 -12.61 -10.44
C LEU A 248 -26.02 -11.15 -10.85
N THR A 249 -26.65 -10.41 -9.94
CA THR A 249 -26.67 -8.94 -10.00
C THR A 249 -25.52 -8.40 -9.18
N VAL A 250 -24.47 -7.91 -9.85
CA VAL A 250 -23.30 -7.33 -9.19
C VAL A 250 -23.65 -5.90 -8.73
N PRO A 251 -23.52 -5.58 -7.43
CA PRO A 251 -23.77 -4.22 -6.96
C PRO A 251 -22.69 -3.27 -7.49
N ALA A 252 -23.07 -2.04 -7.82
CA ALA A 252 -22.10 -1.03 -8.27
C ALA A 252 -21.24 -0.48 -7.11
N THR A 253 -21.80 -0.49 -5.90
CA THR A 253 -21.19 0.01 -4.67
C THR A 253 -21.05 -1.13 -3.68
N LEU A 254 -19.94 -1.17 -2.97
CA LEU A 254 -19.68 -2.13 -1.91
C LEU A 254 -19.84 -1.47 -0.54
N PRO A 255 -20.26 -2.23 0.49
CA PRO A 255 -20.23 -1.71 1.84
C PRO A 255 -18.80 -1.33 2.20
N ALA A 256 -18.62 -0.15 2.77
CA ALA A 256 -17.35 0.21 3.38
C ALA A 256 -17.01 -0.83 4.46
N PRO A 257 -15.74 -1.22 4.59
CA PRO A 257 -15.32 -2.11 5.66
C PRO A 257 -15.68 -1.47 6.99
N THR A 258 -16.18 -2.28 7.92
CA THR A 258 -16.23 -1.87 9.32
C THR A 258 -14.80 -1.68 9.78
N GLY A 259 -14.31 -0.44 9.70
CA GLY A 259 -12.98 -0.10 10.18
C GLY A 259 -12.82 -0.46 11.65
N PRO A 260 -11.60 -0.40 12.20
CA PRO A 260 -11.45 -0.43 13.65
C PRO A 260 -12.44 0.58 14.22
N LYS A 261 -13.34 0.12 15.11
CA LYS A 261 -13.96 1.05 16.05
C LYS A 261 -12.80 1.85 16.60
N GLU A 262 -12.84 3.18 16.51
CA GLU A 262 -11.85 4.02 17.16
C GLU A 262 -11.76 3.55 18.60
N SER A 263 -10.75 2.74 18.88
CA SER A 263 -10.38 2.41 20.24
C SER A 263 -9.75 3.69 20.70
N VAL A 264 -10.57 4.55 21.31
CA VAL A 264 -10.10 5.70 22.08
C VAL A 264 -9.41 5.18 23.34
N THR A 265 -8.49 4.24 23.21
CA THR A 265 -7.38 4.16 24.14
C THR A 265 -6.48 5.27 23.67
N GLN A 266 -6.68 6.47 24.20
CA GLN A 266 -5.83 7.63 23.91
C GLN A 266 -4.36 7.19 24.04
N VAL A 267 -3.70 7.00 22.91
CA VAL A 267 -2.25 6.94 22.83
C VAL A 267 -1.81 8.35 23.25
N SER A 268 -1.20 8.45 24.42
CA SER A 268 -0.72 9.70 24.96
C SER A 268 0.66 9.95 24.38
N TYR A 269 0.84 11.07 23.67
CA TYR A 269 2.15 11.43 23.13
C TYR A 269 3.26 11.33 24.18
N ARG A 270 3.06 11.93 25.36
CA ARG A 270 4.07 11.93 26.43
C ARG A 270 4.39 10.55 27.00
N ARG A 271 3.40 9.68 27.11
CA ARG A 271 3.58 8.37 27.76
C ARG A 271 4.03 7.30 26.77
N ASP A 272 3.48 7.34 25.56
CA ASP A 272 3.50 6.21 24.64
C ASP A 272 4.39 6.48 23.40
N VAL A 273 4.58 7.74 22.99
CA VAL A 273 5.34 8.11 21.77
C VAL A 273 6.68 8.75 22.09
N GLN A 274 6.69 9.70 23.03
CA GLN A 274 7.88 10.47 23.42
C GLN A 274 9.06 9.58 23.83
N PRO A 275 8.92 8.52 24.65
CA PRO A 275 10.05 7.67 25.01
C PRO A 275 10.69 6.94 23.81
N VAL A 276 9.90 6.60 22.79
CA VAL A 276 10.40 5.95 21.56
C VAL A 276 11.19 6.95 20.72
N LEU A 277 10.68 8.18 20.59
CA LEU A 277 11.39 9.26 19.89
C LEU A 277 12.67 9.67 20.62
N GLU A 278 12.65 9.70 21.96
CA GLU A 278 13.85 9.96 22.77
C GLU A 278 14.91 8.87 22.58
N SER A 279 14.52 7.60 22.70
CA SER A 279 15.46 6.49 22.56
C SER A 279 16.00 6.29 21.14
N SER A 280 15.19 6.59 20.12
CA SER A 280 15.51 6.26 18.73
C SER A 280 16.00 7.45 17.90
N CYS A 281 15.63 8.68 18.27
CA CYS A 281 15.92 9.88 17.50
C CYS A 281 16.76 10.91 18.29
N ALA A 282 16.63 10.96 19.62
CA ALA A 282 17.37 11.97 20.40
C ALA A 282 18.88 11.71 20.46
N SER A 283 19.37 10.50 20.19
CA SER A 283 20.82 10.24 20.09
C SER A 283 21.50 11.00 18.95
N CYS A 284 20.76 11.37 17.90
CA CYS A 284 21.25 12.19 16.78
C CYS A 284 20.84 13.67 16.88
N HIS A 285 20.01 14.02 17.87
CA HIS A 285 19.45 15.37 18.07
C HIS A 285 19.57 15.85 19.53
N ALA A 286 20.46 15.26 20.32
CA ALA A 286 20.73 15.63 21.70
C ALA A 286 21.44 16.99 21.78
N LYS A 287 21.38 17.66 22.93
CA LYS A 287 22.03 18.96 23.13
C LYS A 287 23.52 18.92 22.77
N GLY A 288 23.89 19.59 21.66
CA GLY A 288 25.25 19.59 21.09
C GLY A 288 25.38 18.86 19.76
N GLU A 289 24.37 18.07 19.38
CA GLU A 289 24.27 17.35 18.12
C GLU A 289 23.50 18.12 17.05
N SER A 290 23.56 17.64 15.81
CA SER A 290 22.93 18.26 14.64
C SER A 290 21.41 18.41 14.86
N GLY A 291 20.85 19.62 14.77
CA GLY A 291 19.40 19.85 14.88
C GLY A 291 18.84 19.87 16.32
N ALA A 292 19.70 19.80 17.34
CA ALA A 292 19.29 19.82 18.75
C ALA A 292 18.56 21.10 19.19
N GLU A 293 18.86 22.22 18.55
CA GLU A 293 18.19 23.51 18.79
C GLU A 293 16.76 23.58 18.26
N HIS A 294 16.36 22.58 17.48
CA HIS A 294 15.04 22.47 16.86
C HIS A 294 14.21 21.32 17.42
N TRP A 295 14.79 20.52 18.31
CA TRP A 295 14.16 19.39 18.96
C TRP A 295 13.86 19.76 20.42
N GLN A 296 12.60 20.07 20.71
CA GLN A 296 12.07 20.21 22.08
C GLN A 296 10.86 19.27 22.20
N LEU A 297 10.91 18.38 23.18
CA LEU A 297 9.81 17.47 23.53
C LEU A 297 8.87 18.11 24.54
#